data_AF-A0A925IK41-F1
#
_entry.id   AF-A0A925IK41-F1
#
_cell.length_a   1.000
_cell.length_b   1.000
_cell.length_c   1.000
_cell.angle_alpha   90.00
_cell.angle_beta   90.00
_cell.angle_gamma   90.00
#
_symmetry.space_group_name_H-M   'P 1'
#
loop_
_entity.id
_entity.type
_entity.pdbx_description
1 polymer ?
#
loop_
_entity_poly.entity_id
_entity_poly.type
_entity_poly.pdbx_seq_one_letter_code
_entity_poly.pdbx_strand_id
1 'polypeptide(L)'
;MKKIFITLISILSLAGAMLACSASSTPTPAPIPPEPPTPPFVGMWMSETETLVFTKTNLYRVESNSGTSQATEQFAVIIAHDAIHQRITVQTQWVKANGISVGFDSPIYSLSYKIEGDVLQIGLGTANEFTTELSPTAYYRK
;
A
#
# COMPACT_ATOMS: atom_id res chain seq x y z
N MET A 1 -26.88 -16.99 48.66
CA MET A 1 -27.73 -18.20 48.70
C MET A 1 -26.91 -19.37 48.16
N LYS A 2 -26.85 -20.46 48.94
CA LYS A 2 -26.13 -21.71 48.65
C LYS A 2 -26.73 -22.44 47.44
N LYS A 3 -25.88 -23.13 46.68
CA LYS A 3 -25.99 -24.60 46.48
C LYS A 3 -24.65 -25.16 46.00
N ILE A 4 -24.03 -25.93 46.88
CA ILE A 4 -22.93 -26.86 46.65
C ILE A 4 -23.56 -28.21 46.28
N PHE A 5 -22.97 -28.93 45.33
CA PHE A 5 -23.10 -30.38 45.26
C PHE A 5 -21.69 -31.00 45.21
N ILE A 6 -21.45 -31.85 46.21
CA ILE A 6 -20.28 -32.72 46.40
C ILE A 6 -20.71 -34.13 45.97
N THR A 7 -19.79 -34.94 45.41
CA THR A 7 -19.57 -36.42 45.60
C THR A 7 -18.55 -36.84 44.51
N LEU A 8 -17.25 -37.18 44.68
CA LEU A 8 -16.44 -38.05 45.56
C LEU A 8 -16.37 -39.53 45.08
N ILE A 9 -15.14 -40.11 45.10
CA ILE A 9 -14.76 -41.55 45.12
C ILE A 9 -14.51 -42.17 43.70
N SER A 10 -13.46 -42.93 43.34
CA SER A 10 -12.41 -43.70 44.05
C SER A 10 -11.15 -43.94 43.18
N ILE A 11 -10.14 -44.52 43.83
CA ILE A 11 -8.71 -44.66 43.50
C ILE A 11 -8.39 -45.95 42.70
N LEU A 12 -7.19 -45.95 42.08
CA LEU A 12 -6.29 -47.09 41.81
C LEU A 12 -6.42 -47.84 40.47
N SER A 13 -5.40 -47.71 39.60
CA SER A 13 -4.62 -48.85 39.11
C SER A 13 -3.32 -48.41 38.42
N LEU A 14 -2.24 -49.04 38.86
CA LEU A 14 -0.86 -48.97 38.41
C LEU A 14 -0.67 -50.05 37.33
N ALA A 15 -0.15 -49.71 36.14
CA ALA A 15 0.76 -50.53 35.31
C ALA A 15 0.80 -50.02 33.86
N GLY A 16 1.97 -50.09 33.25
CA GLY A 16 2.11 -50.14 31.78
C GLY A 16 3.12 -49.15 31.22
N ALA A 17 4.40 -49.48 31.35
CA ALA A 17 5.43 -48.89 30.51
C ALA A 17 5.16 -49.26 29.03
N MET A 18 4.99 -48.25 28.18
CA MET A 18 5.13 -48.37 26.73
C MET A 18 5.93 -47.15 26.27
N LEU A 19 7.22 -47.38 25.98
CA LEU A 19 8.04 -46.50 25.15
C LEU A 19 7.41 -46.43 23.77
N ALA A 20 6.58 -45.43 23.51
CA ALA A 20 6.18 -45.06 22.17
C ALA A 20 7.15 -44.00 21.67
N CYS A 21 8.01 -44.35 20.71
CA CYS A 21 8.75 -43.39 19.91
C CYS A 21 7.75 -42.38 19.34
N SER A 22 7.75 -41.15 19.85
CA SER A 22 7.11 -40.04 19.18
C SER A 22 7.89 -39.80 17.90
N ALA A 23 7.43 -40.37 16.79
CA ALA A 23 7.83 -39.92 15.47
C ALA A 23 7.44 -38.44 15.39
N SER A 24 8.44 -37.57 15.53
CA SER A 24 8.30 -36.15 15.29
C SER A 24 8.05 -35.97 13.79
N SER A 25 6.77 -36.04 13.40
CA SER A 25 6.35 -35.59 12.09
C SER A 25 6.61 -34.09 12.05
N THR A 26 7.74 -33.71 11.47
CA THR A 26 8.01 -32.31 11.15
C THR A 26 6.89 -31.89 10.20
N PRO A 27 6.04 -30.90 10.54
CA PRO A 27 5.01 -30.46 9.63
C PRO A 27 5.71 -29.93 8.38
N THR A 28 5.45 -30.55 7.22
CA THR A 28 5.86 -30.00 5.94
C THR A 28 5.32 -28.58 5.85
N PRO A 29 6.17 -27.56 5.61
CA PRO A 29 5.68 -26.20 5.40
C PRO A 29 4.66 -26.21 4.26
N ALA A 30 3.47 -25.69 4.53
CA ALA A 30 2.49 -25.47 3.47
C ALA A 30 3.13 -24.55 2.40
N PRO A 31 2.88 -24.79 1.10
CA PRO A 31 3.36 -23.90 0.06
C PRO A 31 2.88 -22.47 0.35
N ILE A 32 3.81 -21.52 0.38
CA ILE A 32 3.46 -20.10 0.56
C ILE A 32 2.64 -19.69 -0.68
N PRO A 33 1.47 -19.06 -0.52
CA PRO A 33 0.73 -18.52 -1.65
C PRO A 33 1.63 -17.55 -2.46
N PRO A 34 1.55 -17.55 -3.80
CA PRO A 34 2.28 -16.58 -4.60
C PRO A 34 1.87 -15.16 -4.20
N GLU A 35 2.84 -14.28 -3.94
CA GLU A 35 2.57 -12.87 -3.62
C GLU A 35 1.92 -12.19 -4.85
N PRO A 36 0.90 -11.34 -4.67
CA PRO A 36 0.34 -10.56 -5.77
C PRO A 36 1.43 -9.76 -6.50
N PRO A 37 1.37 -9.66 -7.83
CA PRO A 37 2.34 -8.88 -8.60
C PRO A 37 2.33 -7.42 -8.13
N THR A 38 3.52 -6.83 -8.00
CA THR A 38 3.66 -5.43 -7.60
C THR A 38 3.30 -4.52 -8.79
N PRO A 39 2.42 -3.52 -8.60
CA PRO A 39 2.09 -2.59 -9.69
C PRO A 39 3.33 -1.86 -10.22
N PRO A 40 3.45 -1.65 -11.54
CA PRO A 40 4.67 -1.15 -12.16
C PRO A 40 5.01 0.29 -11.74
N PHE A 41 4.01 1.08 -11.34
CA PHE A 41 4.19 2.45 -10.87
C PHE A 41 4.76 2.54 -9.45
N VAL A 42 4.82 1.45 -8.67
CA VAL A 42 5.38 1.47 -7.32
C VAL A 42 6.88 1.82 -7.40
N GLY A 43 7.29 2.79 -6.58
CA GLY A 43 8.66 3.30 -6.54
C GLY A 43 8.72 4.82 -6.41
N MET A 44 9.95 5.33 -6.47
CA MET A 44 10.25 6.75 -6.50
C MET A 44 10.56 7.19 -7.93
N TRP A 45 9.94 8.28 -8.35
CA TRP A 45 10.04 8.85 -9.69
C TRP A 45 10.34 10.34 -9.58
N MET A 46 11.33 10.82 -10.32
CA MET A 46 11.77 12.21 -10.22
C MET A 46 11.83 12.87 -11.60
N SER A 47 11.29 14.08 -11.70
CA SER A 47 11.57 15.03 -12.76
C SER A 47 12.53 16.11 -12.23
N GLU A 48 12.77 17.17 -13.01
CA GLU A 48 13.61 18.30 -12.58
C GLU A 48 13.01 19.07 -11.39
N THR A 49 11.69 19.17 -11.34
CA THR A 49 10.98 20.01 -10.34
C THR A 49 10.08 19.22 -9.42
N GLU A 50 9.92 17.91 -9.63
CA GLU A 50 8.92 17.13 -8.90
C GLU A 50 9.40 15.72 -8.57
N THR A 51 9.02 15.24 -7.40
CA THR A 51 9.25 13.87 -6.93
C THR A 51 7.93 13.21 -6.58
N LEU A 52 7.70 12.03 -7.12
CA LEU A 52 6.55 11.18 -6.83
C LEU A 52 7.03 9.89 -6.17
N VAL A 53 6.44 9.54 -5.04
CA VAL A 53 6.68 8.27 -4.36
C VAL A 53 5.36 7.52 -4.30
N PHE A 54 5.27 6.45 -5.08
CA PHE A 54 4.13 5.55 -5.07
C PHE A 54 4.44 4.31 -4.23
N THR A 55 3.54 3.99 -3.31
CA THR A 55 3.45 2.66 -2.71
C THR A 55 2.28 1.89 -3.31
N LYS A 56 2.01 0.68 -2.83
CA LYS A 56 0.80 -0.06 -3.22
C LYS A 56 -0.50 0.68 -2.86
N THR A 57 -0.46 1.61 -1.89
CA THR A 57 -1.67 2.22 -1.30
C THR A 57 -1.62 3.74 -1.24
N ASN A 58 -0.48 4.39 -1.48
CA ASN A 58 -0.31 5.82 -1.28
C ASN A 58 0.48 6.47 -2.42
N LEU A 59 0.26 7.76 -2.59
CA LEU A 59 1.05 8.67 -3.40
C LEU A 59 1.53 9.81 -2.51
N TYR A 60 2.84 10.01 -2.46
CA TYR A 60 3.44 11.23 -1.92
C TYR A 60 4.08 12.02 -3.06
N ARG A 61 3.76 13.30 -3.16
CA ARG A 61 4.19 14.22 -4.22
C ARG A 61 4.89 15.39 -3.58
N VAL A 62 6.05 15.76 -4.11
CA VAL A 62 6.78 16.98 -3.75
C VAL A 62 7.08 17.74 -5.03
N GLU A 63 6.62 18.97 -5.11
CA GLU A 63 6.85 19.88 -6.23
C GLU A 63 7.65 21.08 -5.73
N SER A 64 8.75 21.40 -6.40
CA SER A 64 9.59 22.56 -6.12
C SER A 64 9.41 23.60 -7.20
N ASN A 65 9.12 24.83 -6.78
CA ASN A 65 9.17 26.00 -7.65
C ASN A 65 10.56 26.66 -7.52
N SER A 66 11.39 26.45 -8.55
CA SER A 66 12.76 26.98 -8.61
C SER A 66 12.82 28.51 -8.63
N GLY A 67 11.76 29.18 -9.10
CA GLY A 67 11.69 30.65 -9.15
C GLY A 67 11.42 31.30 -7.79
N THR A 68 10.80 30.58 -6.86
CA THR A 68 10.40 31.12 -5.54
C THR A 68 11.04 30.40 -4.36
N SER A 69 11.84 29.36 -4.61
CA SER A 69 12.35 28.44 -3.58
C SER A 69 11.23 27.87 -2.69
N GLN A 70 10.02 27.75 -3.25
CA GLN A 70 8.88 27.19 -2.51
C GLN A 70 8.74 25.71 -2.86
N ALA A 71 8.28 24.93 -1.89
CA ALA A 71 7.94 23.54 -2.07
C ALA A 71 6.48 23.29 -1.68
N THR A 72 5.78 22.54 -2.52
CA THR A 72 4.44 22.01 -2.23
C THR A 72 4.56 20.51 -2.04
N GLU A 73 4.05 20.02 -0.92
CA GLU A 73 3.99 18.60 -0.61
C GLU A 73 2.53 18.16 -0.56
N GLN A 74 2.26 16.96 -1.06
CA GLN A 74 0.94 16.39 -1.06
C GLN A 74 1.01 14.90 -0.74
N PHE A 75 0.08 14.44 0.10
CA PHE A 75 -0.12 13.02 0.37
C PHE A 75 -1.54 12.63 -0.02
N ALA A 76 -1.64 11.50 -0.72
CA ALA A 76 -2.90 10.94 -1.17
C ALA A 76 -2.91 9.42 -0.96
N VAL A 77 -4.12 8.88 -0.76
CA VAL A 77 -4.37 7.45 -0.70
C VAL A 77 -4.83 6.98 -2.08
N ILE A 78 -4.28 5.88 -2.57
CA ILE A 78 -4.75 5.19 -3.77
C ILE A 78 -5.99 4.40 -3.39
N ILE A 79 -7.13 4.79 -3.96
CA ILE A 79 -8.43 4.17 -3.69
C ILE A 79 -8.84 3.17 -4.77
N ALA A 80 -8.26 3.28 -5.97
CA ALA A 80 -8.41 2.29 -7.03
C ALA A 80 -7.19 2.25 -7.95
N HIS A 81 -6.86 1.05 -8.45
CA HIS A 81 -5.89 0.85 -9.52
C HIS A 81 -6.51 -0.08 -10.57
N ASP A 82 -6.57 0.41 -11.80
CA ASP A 82 -6.95 -0.35 -12.98
C ASP A 82 -5.69 -0.55 -13.85
N ALA A 83 -5.11 -1.75 -13.73
CA ALA A 83 -3.90 -2.12 -14.44
C ALA A 83 -4.10 -2.24 -15.95
N ILE A 84 -5.30 -2.62 -16.40
CA ILE A 84 -5.61 -2.89 -17.81
C ILE A 84 -5.61 -1.56 -18.57
N HIS A 85 -6.23 -0.54 -18.00
CA HIS A 85 -6.32 0.80 -18.60
C HIS A 85 -5.23 1.77 -18.14
N GLN A 86 -4.30 1.31 -17.30
CA GLN A 86 -3.20 2.12 -16.74
C GLN A 86 -3.70 3.37 -16.01
N ARG A 87 -4.62 3.15 -15.07
CA ARG A 87 -5.36 4.20 -14.37
C ARG A 87 -5.29 4.04 -12.87
N ILE A 88 -5.14 5.15 -12.15
CA ILE A 88 -5.13 5.20 -10.69
C ILE A 88 -6.12 6.26 -10.25
N THR A 89 -6.95 5.97 -9.25
CA THR A 89 -7.77 6.98 -8.58
C THR A 89 -7.20 7.21 -7.19
N VAL A 90 -7.02 8.47 -6.83
CA VAL A 90 -6.43 8.85 -5.54
C VAL A 90 -7.30 9.87 -4.83
N GLN A 91 -7.24 9.84 -3.50
CA GLN A 91 -7.90 10.80 -2.62
C GLN A 91 -6.85 11.53 -1.81
N THR A 92 -6.76 12.83 -2.01
CA THR A 92 -5.84 13.69 -1.23
C THR A 92 -6.20 13.63 0.24
N GLN A 93 -5.20 13.53 1.10
CA GLN A 93 -5.37 13.59 2.55
C GLN A 93 -4.84 14.89 3.12
N TRP A 94 -3.76 15.44 2.57
CA TRP A 94 -3.26 16.74 3.01
C TRP A 94 -2.36 17.37 1.94
N VAL A 95 -2.27 18.70 2.03
CA VAL A 95 -1.34 19.52 1.25
C VAL A 95 -0.60 20.46 2.19
N LYS A 96 0.71 20.56 2.01
CA LYS A 96 1.56 21.53 2.70
C LYS A 96 2.26 22.43 1.68
N ALA A 97 2.41 23.71 2.02
CA ALA A 97 3.29 24.62 1.31
C ALA A 97 4.38 25.07 2.29
N ASN A 98 5.64 24.83 1.92
CA ASN A 98 6.82 25.15 2.75
C ASN A 98 6.70 24.57 4.17
N GLY A 99 6.22 23.33 4.29
CA GLY A 99 5.99 22.63 5.55
C GLY A 99 4.73 23.06 6.32
N ILE A 100 4.02 24.10 5.88
CA ILE A 100 2.78 24.58 6.51
C ILE A 100 1.57 23.95 5.83
N SER A 101 0.66 23.36 6.61
CA SER A 101 -0.60 22.83 6.08
C SER A 101 -1.47 23.98 5.53
N VAL A 102 -1.89 23.87 4.26
CA VAL A 102 -2.63 24.95 3.56
C VAL A 102 -4.08 24.61 3.21
N GLY A 103 -4.57 23.42 3.57
CA GLY A 103 -5.97 23.06 3.37
C GLY A 103 -6.23 21.56 3.48
N PHE A 104 -7.51 21.21 3.67
CA PHE A 104 -8.02 19.85 3.78
C PHE A 104 -9.38 19.77 3.07
N ASP A 105 -9.37 19.68 1.75
CA ASP A 105 -10.60 19.52 0.95
C ASP A 105 -10.78 18.07 0.46
N SER A 106 -9.81 17.20 0.77
CA SER A 106 -9.73 15.79 0.37
C SER A 106 -10.22 15.48 -1.06
N PRO A 107 -9.81 16.25 -2.09
CA PRO A 107 -10.31 16.03 -3.44
C PRO A 107 -9.86 14.66 -3.96
N ILE A 108 -10.79 14.02 -4.67
CA ILE A 108 -10.52 12.83 -5.47
C ILE A 108 -10.11 13.28 -6.87
N TYR A 109 -9.05 12.69 -7.40
CA TYR A 109 -8.66 12.87 -8.78
C TYR A 109 -8.13 11.56 -9.36
N SER A 110 -8.08 11.55 -10.69
CA SER A 110 -7.68 10.40 -11.46
C SER A 110 -6.34 10.65 -12.14
N LEU A 111 -5.53 9.61 -12.27
CA LEU A 111 -4.26 9.60 -12.98
C LEU A 111 -4.33 8.55 -14.07
N SER A 112 -4.02 8.95 -15.31
CA SER A 112 -3.61 8.02 -16.36
C SER A 112 -2.10 7.95 -16.35
N TYR A 113 -1.50 6.77 -16.57
CA TYR A 113 -0.05 6.64 -16.59
C TYR A 113 0.43 5.81 -17.78
N LYS A 114 1.69 6.03 -18.16
CA LYS A 114 2.44 5.19 -19.09
C LYS A 114 3.82 4.95 -18.53
N ILE A 115 4.28 3.70 -18.55
CA ILE A 115 5.63 3.33 -18.11
C ILE A 115 6.34 2.65 -19.27
N GLU A 116 7.50 3.20 -19.64
CA GLU A 116 8.41 2.64 -20.63
C GLU A 116 9.79 2.48 -20.01
N GLY A 117 10.12 1.27 -19.56
CA GLY A 117 11.33 1.03 -18.78
C GLY A 117 11.32 1.82 -17.47
N ASP A 118 12.30 2.71 -17.31
CA ASP A 118 12.47 3.56 -16.13
C ASP A 118 11.87 4.97 -16.30
N VAL A 119 11.02 5.16 -17.31
CA VAL A 119 10.34 6.43 -17.56
C VAL A 119 8.85 6.30 -17.28
N LEU A 120 8.34 7.16 -16.39
CA LEU A 120 6.93 7.35 -16.10
C LEU A 120 6.44 8.66 -16.72
N GLN A 121 5.30 8.63 -17.38
CA GLN A 121 4.51 9.81 -17.75
C GLN A 121 3.12 9.69 -17.12
N ILE A 122 2.58 10.82 -16.67
CA ILE A 122 1.27 10.88 -16.03
C ILE A 122 0.38 11.91 -16.70
N GLY A 123 -0.92 11.64 -16.77
CA GLY A 123 -1.96 12.58 -17.13
C GLY A 123 -2.89 12.78 -15.93
N LEU A 124 -3.22 14.03 -15.62
CA LEU A 124 -4.14 14.38 -14.54
C LEU A 124 -5.57 14.49 -15.07
N GLY A 125 -6.46 13.70 -14.48
CA GLY A 125 -7.91 13.76 -14.69
C GLY A 125 -8.64 14.39 -13.51
N THR A 126 -9.96 14.38 -13.57
CA THR A 126 -10.83 14.85 -12.48
C THR A 126 -11.29 13.67 -11.61
N ALA A 127 -12.18 13.94 -10.64
CA ALA A 127 -12.79 12.89 -9.83
C ALA A 127 -13.58 11.86 -10.67
N ASN A 128 -14.19 12.30 -11.78
CA ASN A 128 -15.13 11.50 -12.56
C ASN A 128 -14.61 11.13 -13.95
N GLU A 129 -13.47 11.67 -14.36
CA GLU A 129 -12.96 11.54 -15.71
C GLU A 129 -11.45 11.33 -15.73
N PHE A 130 -11.01 10.32 -16.49
CA PHE A 130 -9.61 10.09 -16.79
C PHE A 130 -9.22 10.88 -18.03
N THR A 131 -8.10 11.59 -17.97
CA THR A 131 -7.54 12.19 -19.18
C THR A 131 -6.95 11.11 -20.09
N THR A 132 -7.01 11.34 -21.40
CA THR A 132 -6.29 10.55 -22.40
C THR A 132 -4.95 11.20 -22.80
N GLU A 133 -4.76 12.47 -22.43
CA GLU A 133 -3.55 13.23 -22.67
C GLU A 133 -2.58 13.04 -21.49
N LEU A 134 -1.36 12.59 -21.79
CA LEU A 134 -0.28 12.50 -20.82
C LEU A 134 0.51 13.81 -20.82
N SER A 135 0.93 14.23 -19.63
CA SER A 135 1.86 15.35 -19.48
C SER A 135 3.15 15.07 -20.26
N PRO A 136 3.74 16.08 -20.91
CA PRO A 136 5.06 15.94 -21.53
C PRO A 136 6.16 15.70 -20.49
N THR A 137 5.91 16.00 -19.21
CA THR A 137 6.85 15.75 -18.12
C THR A 137 7.14 14.26 -17.98
N ALA A 138 8.40 13.90 -18.12
CA ALA A 138 8.92 12.57 -17.85
C ALA A 138 9.49 12.51 -16.42
N TYR A 139 9.15 11.44 -15.70
CA TYR A 139 9.72 11.13 -14.41
C TYR A 139 10.59 9.88 -14.54
N TYR A 140 11.81 9.94 -14.02
CA TYR A 140 12.78 8.86 -14.08
C TYR A 140 12.81 8.10 -12.76
N ARG A 141 12.84 6.78 -12.83
CA ARG A 141 12.99 5.92 -11.65
C ARG A 141 14.31 6.21 -10.93
N LYS A 142 14.29 6.11 -9.60
CA LYS A 142 15.47 6.19 -8.73
C LYS A 142 15.71 4.91 -7.96
#